data_AF-A0A1F5J9M1-F1
#
_entry.id   AF-A0A1F5J9M1-F1
#
_cell.length_a   1.000
_cell.length_b   1.000
_cell.length_c   1.000
_cell.angle_alpha   90.00
_cell.angle_beta   90.00
_cell.angle_gamma   90.00
#
_symmetry.space_group_name_H-M   'P 1'
#
loop_
_entity.id
_entity.type
_entity.pdbx_description
1 polymer ?
#
loop_
_entity_poly.entity_id
_entity_poly.type
_entity_poly.pdbx_seq_one_letter_code
_entity_poly.pdbx_strand_id
1 'polypeptide(L)'
;MKQIIANRSQEEYLRILGKGMVTIPKEWRDELGLEEGQIVKAQRMGNKVIIESSSEPLPYRIFNDEEIEQWLKDDKLPKILAKKIDNKASLLLRNKLKLLKRG
;
A
#
# COMPACT_ATOMS: atom_id res chain seq x y z
N MET A 1 -19.38 -29.60 10.81
CA MET A 1 -19.50 -28.62 9.70
C MET A 1 -18.09 -28.26 9.24
N LYS A 2 -17.69 -28.67 8.04
CA LYS A 2 -16.37 -28.34 7.47
C LYS A 2 -16.47 -26.94 6.86
N GLN A 3 -15.80 -25.96 7.47
CA GLN A 3 -15.66 -24.64 6.87
C GLN A 3 -14.88 -24.78 5.56
N ILE A 4 -15.52 -24.39 4.47
CA ILE A 4 -14.92 -24.26 3.14
C ILE A 4 -13.91 -23.12 3.25
N ILE A 5 -12.62 -23.46 3.30
CA ILE A 5 -11.55 -22.47 3.23
C ILE A 5 -11.63 -21.88 1.83
N ALA A 6 -12.12 -20.64 1.74
CA ALA A 6 -12.10 -19.87 0.50
C ALA A 6 -10.67 -19.92 -0.07
N ASN A 7 -10.55 -20.33 -1.33
CA ASN A 7 -9.30 -20.29 -2.09
C ASN A 7 -8.71 -18.89 -1.96
N ARG A 8 -7.71 -18.71 -1.10
CA ARG A 8 -6.87 -17.52 -1.10
C ARG A 8 -6.08 -17.62 -2.40
N SER A 9 -6.53 -16.92 -3.44
CA SER A 9 -5.68 -16.62 -4.59
C SER A 9 -4.46 -15.91 -4.04
N GLN A 10 -3.34 -16.64 -3.94
CA GLN A 10 -2.08 -16.07 -3.53
C GLN A 10 -1.52 -15.35 -4.75
N GLU A 11 -1.63 -14.03 -4.71
CA GLU A 11 -1.08 -13.11 -5.71
C GLU A 11 0.25 -12.57 -5.21
N GLU A 12 1.28 -12.64 -6.06
CA GLU A 12 2.62 -12.14 -5.77
C GLU A 12 3.16 -11.37 -6.99
N TYR A 13 3.95 -10.32 -6.72
CA TYR A 13 4.66 -9.59 -7.77
C TYR A 13 6.07 -10.14 -7.88
N LEU A 14 6.41 -10.66 -9.07
CA LEU A 14 7.70 -11.31 -9.33
C LEU A 14 8.53 -10.47 -10.28
N ARG A 15 9.85 -10.45 -10.07
CA ARG A 15 10.80 -9.87 -11.03
C ARG A 15 11.31 -10.94 -11.98
N ILE A 16 11.28 -10.66 -13.28
CA ILE A 16 11.88 -11.54 -14.29
C ILE A 16 13.41 -11.46 -14.22
N LEU A 17 14.06 -12.62 -14.15
CA LEU A 17 15.52 -12.76 -14.15
C LEU A 17 15.96 -13.49 -15.42
N GLY A 18 17.06 -13.06 -16.06
CA GLY A 18 17.57 -13.69 -17.28
C GLY A 18 18.14 -15.10 -17.09
N LYS A 19 18.50 -15.46 -15.85
CA LYS A 19 18.97 -16.81 -15.44
C LYS A 19 18.03 -17.47 -14.45
N GLY A 20 16.73 -17.49 -14.77
CA GLY A 20 15.72 -18.15 -13.95
C GLY A 20 15.81 -19.68 -13.97
N MET A 21 15.26 -20.33 -12.94
CA MET A 21 15.14 -21.80 -12.87
C MET A 21 14.06 -22.37 -13.80
N VAL A 22 13.07 -21.56 -14.18
CA VAL A 22 12.01 -21.91 -15.12
C VAL A 22 12.27 -21.14 -16.41
N THR A 23 12.40 -21.87 -17.52
CA THR A 23 12.65 -21.27 -18.84
C THR A 23 11.34 -21.13 -19.60
N ILE A 24 11.06 -19.92 -20.08
CA ILE A 24 9.94 -19.63 -20.99
C ILE A 24 10.52 -19.53 -22.41
N PRO A 25 9.95 -20.22 -23.41
CA PRO A 25 10.37 -20.10 -24.81
C PRO A 25 10.46 -18.63 -25.25
N LYS A 26 11.44 -18.32 -26.11
CA LYS A 26 11.68 -16.94 -26.55
C LYS A 26 10.44 -16.32 -27.20
N GLU A 27 9.80 -17.03 -28.10
CA GLU A 27 8.59 -16.57 -28.81
C GLU A 27 7.50 -16.14 -27.84
N TRP A 28 7.23 -16.92 -26.79
CA TRP A 28 6.24 -16.59 -25.78
C TRP A 28 6.63 -15.38 -24.93
N ARG A 29 7.93 -15.21 -24.65
CA ARG A 29 8.40 -14.02 -23.92
C ARG A 29 8.19 -12.76 -24.76
N ASP A 30 8.50 -12.83 -26.05
CA ASP A 30 8.36 -11.71 -26.97
C ASP A 30 6.87 -11.37 -27.17
N GLU A 31 5.99 -12.37 -27.34
CA GLU A 31 4.54 -12.21 -27.49
C GLU A 31 3.87 -11.65 -26.23
N LEU A 32 4.27 -12.11 -25.05
CA LEU A 32 3.70 -11.66 -23.77
C LEU A 32 4.34 -10.37 -23.24
N GLY A 33 5.39 -9.85 -23.91
CA GLY A 33 6.15 -8.69 -23.46
C GLY A 33 6.82 -8.92 -22.12
N LEU A 34 7.47 -10.08 -21.94
CA LEU A 34 8.18 -10.48 -20.72
C LEU A 34 9.68 -10.17 -20.87
N GLU A 35 10.09 -9.00 -20.41
CA GLU A 35 11.48 -8.53 -20.46
C GLU A 35 12.25 -8.79 -19.16
N GLU A 36 13.56 -8.91 -19.24
CA GLU A 36 14.40 -9.06 -18.06
C GLU A 36 14.33 -7.81 -17.17
N GLY A 37 14.18 -8.01 -15.85
CA GLY A 37 14.06 -6.93 -14.87
C GLY A 37 12.63 -6.40 -14.68
N GLN A 38 11.70 -6.75 -15.55
CA GLN A 38 10.29 -6.35 -15.45
C GLN A 38 9.59 -7.03 -14.27
N ILE A 39 8.61 -6.34 -13.68
CA ILE A 39 7.72 -6.88 -12.66
C ILE A 39 6.47 -7.42 -13.32
N VAL A 40 6.08 -8.64 -12.94
CA VAL A 40 4.88 -9.32 -13.42
C VAL A 40 4.02 -9.76 -12.25
N LYS A 41 2.71 -9.87 -12.49
CA LYS A 41 1.77 -10.40 -11.51
C LYS A 41 1.73 -11.91 -11.68
N ALA A 42 1.93 -12.65 -10.60
CA ALA A 42 1.80 -14.10 -10.57
C ALA A 42 0.67 -14.51 -9.63
N GLN A 43 -0.21 -15.38 -10.10
CA GLN A 43 -1.30 -15.93 -9.30
C GLN A 43 -1.22 -17.45 -9.27
N ARG A 44 -1.24 -18.03 -8.07
CA ARG A 44 -1.34 -19.47 -7.91
C ARG A 44 -2.81 -19.91 -7.89
N MET A 45 -3.17 -20.74 -8.86
CA MET A 45 -4.50 -21.36 -8.95
C MET A 45 -4.35 -22.89 -8.89
N GLY A 46 -4.40 -23.44 -7.67
CA GLY A 46 -4.21 -24.88 -7.44
C GLY A 46 -2.81 -25.35 -7.86
N ASN A 47 -2.74 -26.11 -8.95
CA ASN A 47 -1.51 -26.60 -9.56
C ASN A 47 -1.00 -25.75 -10.73
N LYS A 48 -1.63 -24.59 -10.99
CA LYS A 48 -1.24 -23.67 -12.06
C LYS A 48 -0.64 -22.39 -11.46
N VAL A 49 0.31 -21.82 -12.18
CA VAL A 49 0.78 -20.45 -11.98
C VAL A 49 0.40 -19.67 -13.23
N ILE A 50 -0.38 -18.61 -13.06
CA ILE A 50 -0.71 -17.67 -14.13
C ILE A 50 0.22 -16.47 -13.96
N ILE A 51 0.93 -16.11 -15.02
CA ILE A 51 1.83 -14.95 -15.07
C ILE A 51 1.22 -13.96 -16.05
N GLU A 52 0.92 -12.77 -15.56
CA GLU A 52 0.35 -11.67 -16.34
C GLU A 52 1.41 -10.56 -16.46
N SER A 53 1.71 -10.13 -17.68
CA SER A 53 2.57 -8.97 -17.88
C SER A 53 1.86 -7.74 -17.35
N SER A 54 2.57 -6.95 -16.54
CA SER A 54 2.06 -5.70 -15.97
C SER A 54 2.04 -4.62 -17.06
N SER A 55 1.25 -4.81 -18.11
CA SER A 55 1.07 -3.87 -19.21
C SER A 55 0.07 -2.77 -18.86
N GLU A 56 -0.79 -2.97 -17.87
CA GLU A 56 -1.70 -1.91 -17.45
C GLU A 56 -0.92 -0.94 -16.57
N PRO A 57 -0.78 0.34 -16.96
CA PRO A 57 -0.34 1.35 -16.01
C PRO A 57 -1.33 1.28 -14.86
N LEU A 58 -0.87 0.81 -13.70
CA LEU A 58 -1.63 0.95 -12.47
C LEU A 58 -2.09 2.40 -12.42
N PRO A 59 -3.37 2.70 -12.14
CA PRO A 59 -3.87 4.07 -12.13
C PRO A 59 -3.32 4.77 -10.87
N TYR A 60 -2.02 5.03 -10.86
CA TYR A 60 -1.42 5.89 -9.87
C TYR A 60 -1.81 7.31 -10.25
N ARG A 61 -2.53 7.96 -9.34
CA ARG A 61 -2.81 9.38 -9.47
C ARG A 61 -1.53 10.14 -9.16
N ILE A 62 -1.03 10.88 -10.15
CA ILE A 62 0.01 11.89 -9.93
C ILE A 62 -0.71 13.13 -9.41
N PHE A 63 -0.22 13.67 -8.30
CA PHE A 63 -0.71 14.92 -7.72
C PHE A 63 0.18 16.07 -8.15
N ASN A 64 -0.41 17.22 -8.45
CA ASN A 64 0.34 18.43 -8.74
C ASN A 64 0.66 19.21 -7.45
N ASP A 65 1.57 20.18 -7.56
CA ASP A 65 2.03 20.97 -6.42
C ASP A 65 0.87 21.78 -5.81
N GLU A 66 -0.10 22.22 -6.61
CA GLU A 66 -1.26 22.97 -6.14
C GLU A 66 -2.18 22.13 -5.24
N GLU A 67 -2.43 20.87 -5.62
CA GLU A 67 -3.20 19.91 -4.83
C GLU A 67 -2.51 19.64 -3.49
N ILE A 68 -1.19 19.46 -3.51
CA ILE A 68 -0.39 19.23 -2.30
C ILE A 68 -0.46 20.46 -1.37
N GLU A 69 -0.30 21.67 -1.92
CA GLU A 69 -0.43 22.90 -1.14
C GLU A 69 -1.82 23.08 -0.53
N GLN A 70 -2.86 22.72 -1.27
CA GLN A 70 -4.23 22.82 -0.78
C GLN A 70 -4.45 21.88 0.41
N TRP A 71 -3.96 20.64 0.33
CA TRP A 71 -4.04 19.71 1.46
C TRP A 71 -3.25 20.19 2.68
N LEU A 72 -2.07 20.78 2.47
CA LEU A 72 -1.30 21.37 3.57
C LEU A 72 -2.00 22.57 4.23
N LYS A 73 -2.88 23.27 3.51
CA LYS A 73 -3.74 24.31 4.08
C LYS A 73 -4.90 23.67 4.85
N ASP A 74 -5.54 22.66 4.28
CA ASP A 74 -6.72 22.00 4.83
C ASP A 74 -6.39 21.16 6.08
N ASP A 75 -5.18 20.60 6.17
CA ASP A 75 -4.70 19.82 7.32
C ASP A 75 -4.39 20.69 8.56
N LYS A 76 -4.43 22.03 8.42
CA LYS A 76 -4.24 22.93 9.56
C LYS A 76 -5.53 23.10 10.35
N LEU A 77 -5.44 22.82 11.65
CA LEU A 77 -6.55 23.06 12.57
C LEU A 77 -6.96 24.55 12.58
N PRO A 78 -8.26 24.87 12.50
CA PRO A 78 -8.74 26.23 12.70
C PRO A 78 -8.29 26.77 14.06
N LYS A 79 -7.86 28.03 14.11
CA LYS A 79 -7.30 28.67 15.34
C LYS A 79 -8.17 28.50 16.57
N ILE A 80 -9.49 28.57 16.40
CA ILE A 80 -10.48 28.40 17.48
C ILE A 80 -10.45 26.96 18.03
N LEU A 81 -10.33 25.97 17.14
CA LEU A 81 -10.29 24.56 17.51
C LEU A 81 -8.95 24.20 18.16
N ALA A 82 -7.84 24.70 17.61
CA ALA A 82 -6.51 24.56 18.18
C ALA A 82 -6.46 25.07 19.63
N LYS A 83 -6.98 26.29 19.88
CA LYS A 83 -7.05 26.88 21.22
C LYS A 83 -7.89 26.06 22.20
N LYS A 84 -9.01 25.48 21.74
CA LYS A 84 -9.84 24.59 22.57
C LYS A 84 -9.10 23.30 22.93
N ILE A 85 -8.36 22.72 21.98
CA ILE A 85 -7.56 21.53 22.20
C ILE A 85 -6.43 21.83 23.19
N ASP A 86 -5.69 22.92 23.03
CA ASP A 86 -4.62 23.33 23.95
C ASP A 86 -5.12 23.52 25.38
N ASN A 87 -6.26 24.19 25.55
CA ASN A 87 -6.89 24.38 26.86
C ASN A 87 -7.32 23.05 27.48
N LYS A 88 -7.87 22.14 26.69
CA LYS A 88 -8.29 20.81 27.18
C LYS A 88 -7.08 19.93 27.52
N ALA A 89 -6.05 19.93 26.68
CA ALA A 89 -4.82 19.17 26.88
C ALA A 89 -4.08 19.64 28.14
N SER A 90 -3.94 20.96 28.33
CA SER A 90 -3.30 21.53 29.52
C SER A 90 -4.09 21.24 30.80
N LEU A 91 -5.42 21.26 30.75
CA LEU A 91 -6.27 20.87 31.89
C LEU A 91 -6.08 19.39 32.27
N LEU A 92 -6.07 18.49 31.27
CA LEU A 92 -5.84 17.07 31.49
C LEU A 92 -4.45 16.79 32.06
N LEU A 93 -3.42 17.49 31.57
CA LEU A 93 -2.05 17.37 32.08
C LEU A 93 -1.95 17.79 33.55
N ARG A 94 -2.58 18.91 33.91
CA ARG A 94 -2.64 19.40 35.30
C ARG A 94 -3.35 18.41 36.22
N ASN A 95 -4.46 17.81 35.77
CA ASN A 95 -5.19 16.83 36.56
C ASN A 95 -4.40 15.53 36.75
N LYS A 96 -3.70 15.06 35.71
CA LYS A 96 -2.79 13.90 35.80
C LYS A 96 -1.67 14.13 36.81
N LEU A 97 -1.04 15.31 36.78
CA LEU A 97 0.02 15.69 37.73
C LEU A 97 -0.49 15.80 39.17
N LYS A 98 -1.72 16.27 39.40
CA LYS A 98 -2.33 16.30 40.73
C LYS A 98 -2.61 14.90 41.29
N LEU A 99 -2.98 13.95 40.43
CA LEU A 99 -3.21 12.56 40.82
C LEU A 99 -1.89 11.85 41.17
N LEU A 100 -0.83 12.11 40.40
CA LEU A 100 0.52 11.57 40.65
C LEU A 100 1.19 12.08 41.94
N LYS A 101 0.81 13.27 42.42
CA LYS A 101 1.34 13.85 43.68
C LYS A 101 0.54 13.47 44.93
N ARG A 102 -0.53 12.69 44.77
CA ARG A 102 -1.46 12.27 45.84
C ARG A 102 -1.34 10.79 46.21
N GLY A 103 -0.53 10.02 45.48
CA GLY A 103 -0.04 8.71 45.88
C GLY A 103 1.43 8.83 46.27
#